data_AF-A0ABD7TAR8-F1
#
_entry.id   AF-A0ABD7TAR8-F1
#
_cell.length_a   1.000
_cell.length_b   1.000
_cell.length_c   1.000
_cell.angle_alpha   90.00
_cell.angle_beta   90.00
_cell.angle_gamma   90.00
#
_symmetry.space_group_name_H-M   'P 1'
#
loop_
_entity.id
_entity.type
_entity.pdbx_description
1 polymer ?
#
loop_
_entity_poly.entity_id
_entity_poly.type
_entity_poly.pdbx_seq_one_letter_code
_entity_poly.pdbx_strand_id
1 'polypeptide(L)'
;MEQDQINVLWSLFGFIGQKWGTAADCQMPQQQFQQALQWQMQRDPAYLGYYRQTIAEYQALLQQYHTPTFALAALINQNPYSSSNPSPVANYVLLEFMRWNIAFGGFKTFGYMNYNGWMGGGSFLNKPPPYRALNIQAQTQPVGGDHGQGA
;
A
#
# COMPACT_ATOMS: atom_id res chain seq x y z
N MET A 1 11.37 -17.57 5.47
CA MET A 1 9.95 -17.76 5.86
C MET A 1 9.45 -18.98 5.12
N GLU A 2 8.68 -19.85 5.78
CA GLU A 2 8.18 -21.10 5.19
C GLU A 2 6.96 -20.82 4.29
N GLN A 3 6.68 -21.72 3.34
CA GLN A 3 5.57 -21.54 2.39
C GLN A 3 4.20 -21.46 3.10
N ASP A 4 4.00 -22.26 4.15
CA ASP A 4 2.74 -22.24 4.90
C ASP A 4 2.51 -20.91 5.61
N GLN A 5 3.58 -20.29 6.13
CA GLN A 5 3.53 -18.95 6.73
C GLN A 5 3.14 -17.89 5.69
N ILE A 6 3.71 -17.98 4.49
CA ILE A 6 3.37 -17.09 3.37
C ILE A 6 1.90 -17.26 2.97
N ASN A 7 1.38 -18.49 2.91
CA ASN A 7 -0.01 -18.78 2.57
C ASN A 7 -1.01 -18.19 3.59
N VAL A 8 -0.66 -18.23 4.88
CA VAL A 8 -1.45 -17.59 5.95
C VAL A 8 -1.49 -16.08 5.76
N LEU A 9 -0.34 -15.44 5.57
CA LEU A 9 -0.26 -13.99 5.35
C LEU A 9 -0.97 -13.56 4.06
N TRP A 10 -0.89 -14.38 3.01
CA TRP A 10 -1.61 -14.15 1.76
C TRP A 10 -3.13 -14.20 1.94
N SER A 11 -3.61 -15.18 2.72
CA SER A 11 -5.04 -15.27 3.05
C SER A 11 -5.52 -14.05 3.86
N LEU A 12 -4.68 -13.58 4.79
CA LEU A 12 -4.95 -12.35 5.54
C LEU A 12 -4.99 -11.12 4.63
N PHE A 13 -4.02 -10.98 3.72
CA PHE A 13 -3.97 -9.90 2.73
C PHE A 13 -5.22 -9.87 1.84
N GLY A 14 -5.65 -11.03 1.32
CA GLY A 14 -6.86 -11.15 0.52
C GLY A 14 -8.13 -10.82 1.30
N PHE A 15 -8.22 -11.24 2.56
CA PHE A 15 -9.36 -10.92 3.42
C PHE A 15 -9.49 -9.41 3.71
N ILE A 16 -8.37 -8.72 3.92
CA ILE A 16 -8.35 -7.25 4.02
C ILE A 16 -8.92 -6.63 2.74
N GLY A 17 -8.45 -7.08 1.58
CA GLY A 17 -8.95 -6.62 0.28
C GLY A 17 -10.46 -6.81 0.14
N GLN A 18 -10.99 -7.95 0.56
CA GLN A 18 -12.44 -8.24 0.52
C GLN A 18 -13.21 -7.31 1.46
N LYS A 19 -12.72 -7.12 2.69
CA LYS A 19 -13.38 -6.26 3.69
C LYS A 19 -13.41 -4.78 3.29
N TRP A 20 -12.38 -4.31 2.59
CA TRP A 20 -12.25 -2.92 2.17
C TRP A 20 -12.78 -2.67 0.75
N GLY A 21 -13.35 -3.68 0.09
CA GLY A 21 -13.89 -3.57 -1.26
C GLY A 21 -12.83 -3.37 -2.35
N THR A 22 -11.55 -3.63 -2.06
CA THR A 22 -10.43 -3.49 -3.02
C THR A 22 -10.03 -4.81 -3.67
N ALA A 23 -10.55 -5.95 -3.20
CA ALA A 23 -10.16 -7.27 -3.71
C ALA A 23 -10.37 -7.45 -5.22
N ALA A 24 -11.42 -6.83 -5.79
CA ALA A 24 -11.67 -6.91 -7.23
C ALA A 24 -10.64 -6.13 -8.07
N ASP A 25 -10.03 -5.11 -7.47
CA ASP A 25 -9.10 -4.18 -8.14
C ASP A 25 -7.64 -4.45 -7.78
N CYS A 26 -7.37 -5.11 -6.66
CA CYS A 26 -6.04 -5.53 -6.24
C CYS A 26 -5.61 -6.76 -7.06
N GLN A 27 -4.85 -6.54 -8.12
CA GLN A 27 -4.38 -7.60 -9.02
C GLN A 27 -3.02 -8.18 -8.64
N MET A 28 -2.54 -7.94 -7.42
CA MET A 28 -1.23 -8.43 -6.97
C MET A 28 -1.21 -9.97 -7.02
N PRO A 29 -0.29 -10.61 -7.78
CA PRO A 29 -0.11 -12.06 -7.71
C PRO A 29 0.59 -12.46 -6.41
N GLN A 30 0.32 -13.68 -5.90
CA GLN A 30 0.95 -14.18 -4.68
C GLN A 30 2.49 -14.17 -4.73
N GLN A 31 3.08 -14.40 -5.90
CA GLN A 31 4.53 -14.32 -6.08
C GLN A 31 5.08 -12.90 -5.84
N GLN A 32 4.35 -11.87 -6.28
CA GLN A 32 4.72 -10.48 -6.05
C GLN A 32 4.55 -10.10 -4.57
N PHE A 33 3.51 -10.61 -3.92
CA PHE A 33 3.34 -10.49 -2.47
C PHE A 33 4.52 -11.10 -1.71
N GLN A 34 4.95 -12.31 -2.09
CA GLN A 34 6.12 -12.96 -1.48
C GLN A 34 7.40 -12.14 -1.65
N GLN A 35 7.61 -11.54 -2.83
CA GLN A 35 8.73 -10.63 -3.06
C GLN A 35 8.64 -9.39 -2.17
N ALA A 36 7.45 -8.80 -2.00
CA ALA A 36 7.24 -7.66 -1.12
C ALA A 36 7.59 -7.98 0.34
N LEU A 37 7.17 -9.16 0.85
CA LEU A 37 7.57 -9.64 2.17
C LEU A 37 9.10 -9.77 2.29
N GLN A 38 9.76 -10.33 1.28
CA GLN A 38 11.21 -10.49 1.27
C GLN A 38 11.94 -9.13 1.30
N TRP A 39 11.52 -8.18 0.47
CA TRP A 39 12.09 -6.83 0.48
C TRP A 39 11.88 -6.13 1.81
N GLN A 40 10.71 -6.31 2.42
CA GLN A 40 10.42 -5.75 3.73
C GLN A 40 11.35 -6.29 4.81
N MET A 41 11.58 -7.61 4.83
CA MET A 41 12.52 -8.25 5.76
C MET A 41 13.98 -7.88 5.49
N GLN A 42 14.35 -7.62 4.23
CA GLN A 42 15.70 -7.13 3.89
C GLN A 42 15.93 -5.70 4.39
N ARG A 43 14.91 -4.85 4.24
CA ARG A 43 14.94 -3.46 4.71
C ARG A 43 14.95 -3.38 6.23
N ASP A 44 14.13 -4.19 6.89
CA ASP A 44 14.02 -4.27 8.33
C ASP A 44 13.85 -5.73 8.77
N PRO A 45 14.91 -6.37 9.27
CA PRO A 45 14.87 -7.77 9.72
C PRO A 45 13.85 -8.05 10.84
N ALA A 46 13.41 -7.04 11.60
CA ALA A 46 12.40 -7.21 12.65
C ALA A 46 11.06 -7.70 12.09
N TYR A 47 10.77 -7.43 10.82
CA TYR A 47 9.54 -7.86 10.16
C TYR A 47 9.34 -9.37 10.14
N LEU A 48 10.41 -10.17 10.16
CA LEU A 48 10.27 -11.62 10.30
C LEU A 48 9.57 -11.99 11.61
N GLY A 49 9.94 -11.32 12.71
CA GLY A 49 9.28 -11.47 14.01
C GLY A 49 7.84 -11.01 13.96
N TYR A 50 7.58 -9.86 13.33
CA TYR A 50 6.22 -9.33 13.21
C TYR A 50 5.29 -10.26 12.42
N TYR A 51 5.74 -10.77 11.28
CA TYR A 51 4.98 -11.73 10.49
C TYR A 51 4.67 -13.02 11.27
N ARG A 52 5.66 -13.58 11.98
CA ARG A 52 5.46 -14.78 12.80
C ARG A 52 4.49 -14.56 13.96
N GLN A 53 4.58 -13.42 14.63
CA GLN A 53 3.65 -13.06 15.71
C GLN A 53 2.22 -12.94 15.17
N THR A 54 2.02 -12.23 14.07
CA THR A 54 0.69 -12.10 13.43
C THR A 54 0.11 -13.47 13.04
N ILE A 55 0.93 -14.38 12.53
CA ILE A 55 0.52 -15.76 12.22
C ILE A 55 0.10 -16.51 13.48
N ALA A 56 0.87 -16.41 14.56
CA ALA A 56 0.57 -17.08 15.82
C ALA A 56 -0.74 -16.56 16.44
N GLU A 57 -0.98 -15.25 16.40
CA GLU A 57 -2.23 -14.63 16.87
C GLU A 57 -3.42 -15.08 16.01
N TYR A 58 -3.27 -15.11 14.69
CA TYR A 58 -4.28 -15.65 13.80
C TYR A 58 -4.60 -17.12 14.10
N GLN A 59 -3.58 -17.96 14.33
CA GLN A 59 -3.76 -19.37 14.66
C GLN A 59 -4.47 -19.56 16.00
N ALA A 60 -4.15 -18.75 17.02
CA ALA A 60 -4.85 -18.78 18.30
C ALA A 60 -6.35 -18.43 18.14
N LEU A 61 -6.66 -17.40 17.34
CA LEU A 61 -8.04 -17.06 17.02
C LEU A 61 -8.74 -18.14 16.20
N LEU A 62 -8.03 -18.80 15.28
CA LEU A 62 -8.56 -19.91 14.51
C LEU A 62 -8.91 -21.11 15.39
N GLN A 63 -8.09 -21.39 16.40
CA GLN A 63 -8.39 -22.41 17.42
C GLN A 63 -9.60 -22.02 18.27
N GLN A 64 -9.78 -20.74 18.57
CA GLN A 64 -10.91 -20.25 19.38
C GLN A 64 -12.24 -20.26 18.62
N TYR A 65 -12.25 -19.79 17.37
CA TYR A 65 -13.47 -19.58 16.59
C TYR A 65 -13.79 -20.73 15.61
N HIS A 66 -12.84 -21.64 15.39
CA HIS A 66 -12.94 -22.79 14.45
C HIS A 66 -13.33 -22.42 13.01
N THR A 67 -13.23 -21.14 12.64
CA THR A 67 -13.66 -20.61 11.35
C THR A 67 -12.69 -19.51 10.89
N PRO A 68 -12.04 -19.67 9.72
CA PRO A 68 -11.11 -18.68 9.19
C PRO A 68 -11.70 -17.28 9.11
N THR A 69 -12.95 -17.16 8.64
CA THR A 69 -13.64 -15.86 8.50
C THR A 69 -13.80 -15.13 9.83
N PHE A 70 -14.20 -15.81 10.91
CA PHE A 70 -14.34 -15.17 12.22
C PHE A 70 -12.99 -14.92 12.88
N ALA A 71 -12.02 -15.80 12.71
CA ALA A 71 -10.65 -15.57 13.21
C ALA A 71 -10.00 -14.34 12.55
N LEU A 72 -10.10 -14.21 11.22
CA LEU A 72 -9.61 -13.05 10.48
C LEU A 72 -10.37 -11.77 10.85
N ALA A 73 -11.69 -11.85 10.99
CA ALA A 73 -12.50 -10.70 11.42
C ALA A 73 -12.13 -10.28 12.86
N ALA A 74 -11.94 -11.22 13.77
CA ALA A 74 -11.53 -10.95 15.14
C ALA A 74 -10.14 -10.32 15.17
N LEU A 75 -9.18 -10.83 14.38
CA LEU A 75 -7.84 -10.26 14.30
C LEU A 75 -7.85 -8.80 13.83
N ILE A 76 -8.67 -8.47 12.83
CA ILE A 76 -8.82 -7.10 12.33
C ILE A 76 -9.57 -6.21 13.34
N ASN A 77 -10.56 -6.75 14.02
CA ASN A 77 -11.41 -6.01 14.96
C ASN A 77 -10.83 -5.91 16.38
N GLN A 78 -9.64 -6.47 16.64
CA GLN A 78 -8.91 -6.22 17.89
C GLN A 78 -8.51 -4.75 17.97
N ASN A 79 -9.47 -3.95 18.43
CA ASN A 79 -9.38 -2.51 18.57
C ASN A 79 -8.43 -2.20 19.75
N PRO A 80 -7.36 -1.42 19.57
CA PRO A 80 -6.34 -1.16 20.60
C PRO A 80 -6.85 -0.33 21.79
N TYR A 81 -8.10 0.13 21.77
CA TYR A 81 -8.63 1.05 22.77
C TYR A 81 -9.31 0.38 23.98
N SER A 82 -9.57 -0.93 23.99
CA SER A 82 -10.34 -1.57 25.06
C SER A 82 -9.71 -2.80 25.72
N SER A 83 -8.52 -3.23 25.31
CA SER A 83 -7.85 -4.36 25.97
C SER A 83 -6.48 -3.93 26.46
N SER A 84 -6.18 -4.28 27.71
CA SER A 84 -4.85 -4.20 28.35
C SER A 84 -3.79 -5.08 27.67
N ASN A 85 -4.06 -5.55 26.45
CA ASN A 85 -3.23 -6.49 25.72
C ASN A 85 -2.61 -5.76 24.51
N PRO A 86 -1.31 -5.53 24.50
CA PRO A 86 -0.67 -4.92 23.35
C PRO A 86 -0.61 -5.98 22.25
N SER A 87 -1.46 -5.88 21.23
CA SER A 87 -1.09 -6.38 19.89
C SER A 87 -0.77 -5.22 18.94
N PRO A 88 0.30 -4.44 19.21
CA PRO A 88 0.80 -3.47 18.24
C PRO A 88 1.34 -4.20 17.00
N VAL A 89 1.82 -5.45 17.14
CA VAL A 89 2.52 -6.19 16.09
C VAL A 89 1.59 -6.67 14.97
N ALA A 90 0.45 -7.31 15.29
CA ALA A 90 -0.52 -7.66 14.26
C ALA A 90 -1.06 -6.39 13.58
N ASN A 91 -1.32 -5.33 14.36
CA ASN A 91 -1.74 -4.04 13.82
C ASN A 91 -0.72 -3.45 12.84
N TYR A 92 0.60 -3.54 13.10
CA TYR A 92 1.62 -3.10 12.15
C TYR A 92 1.53 -3.85 10.81
N VAL A 93 1.41 -5.18 10.85
CA VAL A 93 1.29 -6.00 9.63
C VAL A 93 -0.03 -5.74 8.90
N LEU A 94 -1.15 -5.64 9.63
CA LEU A 94 -2.46 -5.34 9.07
C LEU A 94 -2.49 -3.97 8.37
N LEU A 95 -1.94 -2.93 9.02
CA LEU A 95 -1.83 -1.59 8.43
C LEU A 95 -0.95 -1.60 7.17
N GLU A 96 0.14 -2.36 7.16
CA GLU A 96 0.98 -2.53 5.98
C GLU A 96 0.21 -3.19 4.83
N PHE A 97 -0.53 -4.26 5.10
CA PHE A 97 -1.32 -4.96 4.08
C PHE A 97 -2.48 -4.11 3.54
N MET A 98 -3.07 -3.25 4.37
CA MET A 98 -4.04 -2.25 3.91
C MET A 98 -3.39 -1.25 2.94
N ARG A 99 -2.19 -0.75 3.28
CA ARG A 99 -1.44 0.17 2.42
C ARG A 99 -1.07 -0.49 1.09
N TRP A 100 -0.69 -1.75 1.10
CA TRP A 100 -0.41 -2.52 -0.12
C TRP A 100 -1.69 -2.72 -0.96
N ASN A 101 -2.82 -3.14 -0.38
CA ASN A 101 -4.09 -3.23 -1.13
C ASN A 101 -4.47 -1.91 -1.80
N ILE A 102 -4.23 -0.79 -1.14
CA ILE A 102 -4.45 0.55 -1.69
C ILE A 102 -3.48 0.84 -2.85
N ALA A 103 -2.17 0.61 -2.64
CA ALA A 103 -1.15 0.90 -3.64
C ALA A 103 -1.32 0.06 -4.93
N PHE A 104 -1.78 -1.19 -4.78
CA PHE A 104 -1.89 -2.15 -5.90
C PHE A 104 -3.32 -2.29 -6.46
N GLY A 105 -4.32 -1.58 -5.93
CA GLY A 105 -5.71 -1.66 -6.41
C GLY A 105 -6.59 -0.47 -6.02
N GLY A 106 -6.40 0.12 -4.84
CA GLY A 106 -7.22 1.24 -4.32
C GLY A 106 -7.21 2.52 -5.16
N PHE A 107 -6.16 2.80 -5.94
CA PHE A 107 -6.17 3.93 -6.88
C PHE A 107 -7.28 3.79 -7.94
N LYS A 108 -7.56 2.56 -8.37
CA LYS A 108 -8.60 2.26 -9.36
C LYS A 108 -10.00 2.32 -8.73
N THR A 109 -10.14 1.86 -7.48
CA THR A 109 -11.40 1.82 -6.73
C THR A 109 -11.84 3.19 -6.21
N PHE A 110 -10.93 3.96 -5.60
CA PHE A 110 -11.28 5.18 -4.85
C PHE A 110 -10.89 6.48 -5.56
N GLY A 111 -10.18 6.39 -6.68
CA GLY A 111 -9.66 7.54 -7.41
C GLY A 111 -8.51 8.26 -6.70
N TYR A 112 -7.75 9.06 -7.46
CA TYR A 112 -6.56 9.77 -6.98
C TYR A 112 -6.87 10.85 -5.91
N MET A 113 -8.10 11.38 -5.87
CA MET A 113 -8.49 12.50 -5.00
C MET A 113 -8.44 12.16 -3.51
N ASN A 114 -8.55 10.87 -3.16
CA ASN A 114 -8.53 10.40 -1.78
C ASN A 114 -7.10 10.17 -1.23
N TYR A 115 -6.05 10.40 -2.03
CA TYR A 115 -4.66 10.05 -1.70
C TYR A 115 -3.68 11.23 -1.76
N ASN A 116 -4.15 12.44 -1.46
CA ASN A 116 -3.34 13.68 -1.51
C ASN A 116 -2.05 13.63 -0.66
N GLY A 117 -1.99 12.77 0.37
CA GLY A 117 -0.79 12.58 1.22
C GLY A 117 0.08 11.36 0.89
N TRP A 118 -0.37 10.43 0.04
CA TRP A 118 0.39 9.22 -0.35
C TRP A 118 1.28 9.45 -1.57
N MET A 119 0.89 10.38 -2.43
CA MET A 119 1.72 10.90 -3.52
C MET A 119 2.55 12.07 -2.99
N GLY A 120 3.50 11.80 -2.09
CA GLY A 120 4.55 12.74 -1.68
C GLY A 120 5.48 13.09 -2.86
N GLY A 121 4.91 13.68 -3.91
CA GLY A 121 5.54 13.83 -5.22
C GLY A 121 4.62 14.10 -6.42
N GLY A 122 3.32 14.41 -6.27
CA GLY A 122 2.59 15.10 -7.35
C GLY A 122 1.16 14.68 -7.65
N SER A 123 0.20 15.44 -7.13
CA SER A 123 -1.04 15.68 -7.87
C SER A 123 -0.78 16.84 -8.83
N PHE A 124 -0.43 16.52 -10.08
CA PHE A 124 -0.12 17.48 -11.13
C PHE A 124 -1.26 17.57 -12.15
N LEU A 125 -2.51 17.66 -11.66
CA LEU A 125 -3.61 17.89 -12.60
C LEU A 125 -3.59 19.30 -13.18
N ASN A 126 -3.03 20.27 -12.44
CA ASN A 126 -2.99 21.68 -12.86
C ASN A 126 -1.61 22.35 -12.72
N LYS A 127 -0.56 21.62 -12.35
CA LYS A 127 0.82 22.16 -12.22
C LYS A 127 1.80 21.09 -12.69
N PRO A 128 2.77 21.37 -13.56
CA PRO A 128 3.75 20.36 -13.95
C PRO A 128 4.67 19.97 -12.76
N PRO A 129 5.25 18.75 -12.77
CA PRO A 129 6.20 18.33 -11.77
C PRO A 129 7.37 19.29 -11.67
N PRO A 130 7.70 19.79 -10.47
CA PRO A 130 8.80 20.69 -10.35
C PRO A 130 10.07 19.81 -10.38
N TYR A 131 10.93 20.13 -11.35
CA TYR A 131 12.32 19.66 -11.47
C TYR A 131 12.51 18.14 -11.66
N ARG A 132 12.30 17.62 -12.89
CA ARG A 132 13.15 16.56 -13.54
C ARG A 132 12.64 15.97 -14.87
N ALA A 133 11.69 16.57 -15.59
CA ALA A 133 11.31 16.02 -16.89
C ALA A 133 10.84 17.06 -17.90
N LEU A 134 11.69 18.01 -18.30
CA LEU A 134 11.68 18.54 -19.66
C LEU A 134 13.09 19.04 -19.99
N ASN A 135 13.84 18.30 -20.82
CA ASN A 135 14.88 18.90 -21.62
C ASN A 135 14.17 19.79 -22.64
N ILE A 136 13.87 21.03 -22.27
CA ILE A 136 13.46 22.04 -23.22
C ILE A 136 14.73 22.33 -24.03
N GLN A 137 14.88 21.66 -25.18
CA GLN A 137 15.76 22.17 -26.21
C GLN A 137 15.29 23.59 -26.48
N ALA A 138 16.10 24.55 -26.04
CA ALA A 138 15.86 25.96 -26.25
C ALA A 138 15.80 26.20 -27.76
N GLN A 139 14.60 26.31 -28.31
CA GLN A 139 14.40 26.97 -29.59
C GLN A 139 14.71 28.44 -29.35
N THR A 140 15.98 28.79 -29.55
CA THR A 140 16.37 30.17 -29.83
C THR A 140 15.69 30.59 -31.12
N GLN A 141 14.65 31.42 -31.02
CA GLN A 141 14.34 32.36 -32.09
C GLN A 141 14.81 33.76 -31.67
N PRO A 142 15.54 34.47 -32.53
CA PRO A 142 16.14 35.74 -32.18
C PRO A 142 15.11 36.88 -32.16
N VAL A 143 15.46 37.87 -31.34
CA VAL A 143 14.76 39.12 -31.05
C VAL A 143 14.81 40.07 -32.25
N GLY A 144 13.64 40.60 -32.65
CA GLY A 144 13.35 42.02 -32.85
C GLY A 144 14.12 42.87 -33.88
N GLY A 145 13.36 43.70 -34.59
CA GLY A 145 13.80 44.85 -35.40
C GLY A 145 13.43 44.64 -36.89
N ASP A 146 12.79 45.56 -37.62
CA ASP A 146 12.85 47.00 -37.47
C ASP A 146 11.85 47.75 -38.38
N HIS A 147 11.54 48.99 -37.99
CA HIS A 147 11.11 50.19 -38.73
C HIS A 147 9.97 50.17 -39.78
N GLY A 148 8.83 50.73 -39.35
CA GLY A 148 8.18 51.95 -39.88
C GLY A 148 8.17 52.27 -41.38
N GLN A 149 7.00 52.63 -41.89
CA GLN A 149 6.86 53.61 -42.97
C GLN A 149 5.51 54.31 -42.86
N GLY A 150 5.55 55.64 -42.78
CA GLY A 150 4.42 56.50 -43.06
C GLY A 150 4.40 56.90 -44.53
N ALA A 151 3.20 57.14 -45.04
CA ALA A 151 2.81 58.26 -45.89
C ALA A 151 1.27 58.29 -45.92
#